data_AF-A0A969UZJ6-F1
#
_entry.id   AF-A0A969UZJ6-F1
#
_cell.length_a   1.000
_cell.length_b   1.000
_cell.length_c   1.000
_cell.angle_alpha   90.00
_cell.angle_beta   90.00
_cell.angle_gamma   90.00
#
_symmetry.space_group_name_H-M   'P 1'
#
loop_
_entity.id
_entity.type
_entity.pdbx_description
1 polymer ?
#
loop_
_entity_poly.entity_id
_entity_poly.type
_entity_poly.pdbx_seq_one_letter_code
_entity_poly.pdbx_strand_id
1 'polypeptide(L)' 'MTAQTEIVRQSDLINQLVLDRQTLEELGRVELLWMYPPAHRVLGFICKSGFLGNKKFAFKLDQITAVGQAAF' A
#
# COMPACT_ATOMS: atom_id res chain seq x y z
N MET A 1 17.85 -2.60 21.27
CA MET A 1 16.41 -2.28 21.19
C MET A 1 15.83 -3.16 20.10
N THR A 2 15.08 -4.20 20.46
CA THR A 2 14.37 -5.03 19.47
C THR A 2 13.28 -4.17 18.85
N ALA A 3 13.41 -3.86 17.55
CA ALA A 3 12.35 -3.20 16.80
C ALA A 3 11.09 -4.05 16.93
N GLN A 4 10.08 -3.51 17.60
CA GLN A 4 8.80 -4.16 17.73
C GLN A 4 8.19 -4.15 16.34
N THR A 5 8.04 -5.32 15.72
CA THR A 5 7.44 -5.42 14.40
C THR A 5 5.99 -4.96 14.51
N GLU A 6 5.70 -3.78 13.99
CA GLU A 6 4.33 -3.29 13.90
C GLU A 6 3.57 -4.17 12.90
N ILE A 7 2.65 -4.98 13.43
CA ILE A 7 1.75 -5.77 12.62
C ILE A 7 0.65 -4.84 12.11
N VAL A 8 0.66 -4.57 10.82
CA VAL A 8 -0.42 -3.82 10.15
C VAL A 8 -1.50 -4.79 9.68
N ARG A 9 -2.76 -4.52 10.04
CA ARG A 9 -3.88 -5.33 9.55
C ARG A 9 -4.19 -4.97 8.10
N GLN A 10 -4.53 -5.97 7.30
CA GLN A 10 -4.93 -5.75 5.91
C GLN A 10 -6.14 -4.82 5.80
N SER A 11 -7.11 -4.92 6.72
CA SER A 11 -8.26 -4.01 6.81
C SER A 11 -7.88 -2.54 6.94
N ASP A 12 -6.78 -2.26 7.63
CA ASP A 12 -6.35 -0.90 7.94
C ASP A 12 -5.65 -0.25 6.75
N LEU A 13 -5.18 -1.08 5.80
CA LEU A 13 -4.56 -0.64 4.55
C LEU A 13 -5.57 -0.38 3.44
N ILE A 14 -6.72 -1.08 3.42
CA ILE A 14 -7.72 -0.86 2.39
C ILE A 14 -8.24 0.58 2.44
N ASN A 15 -8.37 1.20 1.27
CA ASN A 15 -8.81 2.58 1.08
C ASN A 15 -7.86 3.68 1.62
N GLN A 16 -6.67 3.30 2.10
CA GLN A 16 -5.63 4.26 2.48
C GLN A 16 -5.07 5.01 1.29
N LEU A 17 -4.70 6.26 1.53
CA LEU A 17 -4.07 7.16 0.56
C LEU A 17 -2.67 6.64 0.18
N VAL A 18 -2.37 6.67 -1.12
CA VAL A 18 -1.06 6.33 -1.67
C VAL A 18 -0.44 7.61 -2.22
N LEU A 19 0.75 7.93 -1.74
CA LEU A 19 1.49 9.13 -2.11
C LEU A 19 2.78 8.78 -2.85
N ASP A 20 3.13 9.58 -3.84
CA ASP A 20 4.50 9.62 -4.33
C ASP A 20 5.39 10.27 -3.27
N ARG A 21 6.49 9.60 -2.88
CA ARG A 21 7.37 10.09 -1.82
C ARG A 21 8.13 11.35 -2.21
N GLN A 22 8.48 11.49 -3.49
CA GLN A 22 9.31 12.60 -3.98
C GLN A 22 8.46 13.86 -4.20
N THR A 23 7.25 13.70 -4.73
CA THR A 23 6.38 14.83 -5.11
C THR A 23 5.26 15.11 -4.13
N LEU A 24 4.93 14.16 -3.23
CA LEU A 24 3.75 14.18 -2.35
C LEU A 24 2.41 14.19 -3.10
N GLU A 25 2.41 13.83 -4.38
CA GLU A 25 1.18 13.72 -5.16
C GLU A 25 0.37 12.48 -4.76
N GLU A 26 -0.96 12.63 -4.76
CA GLU A 26 -1.88 11.51 -4.60
C GLU A 26 -1.87 10.61 -5.84
N LEU A 27 -1.42 9.36 -5.65
CA LEU A 27 -1.45 8.33 -6.68
C LEU A 27 -2.78 7.57 -6.69
N GLY A 28 -3.51 7.57 -5.57
CA GLY A 28 -4.82 6.96 -5.42
C GLY A 28 -5.02 6.34 -4.06
N ARG A 29 -5.89 5.31 -4.00
CA ARG A 29 -6.20 4.58 -2.77
C ARG A 29 -6.00 3.09 -2.93
N VAL A 30 -5.50 2.43 -1.89
CA VAL A 30 -5.33 0.97 -1.88
C VAL A 30 -6.69 0.29 -2.11
N GLU A 31 -6.76 -0.55 -3.13
CA GLU A 31 -7.96 -1.35 -3.45
C GLU A 31 -7.84 -2.76 -2.88
N LEU A 32 -6.67 -3.40 -3.03
CA LEU A 32 -6.40 -4.73 -2.52
C LEU A 32 -4.89 -4.95 -2.33
N LEU A 33 -4.55 -5.92 -1.49
CA LEU A 33 -3.20 -6.44 -1.37
C LEU A 33 -3.05 -7.64 -2.31
N TRP A 34 -2.01 -7.64 -3.13
CA TRP A 34 -1.68 -8.77 -3.98
C TRP A 34 -0.86 -9.77 -3.17
N MET A 35 -1.38 -10.99 -3.01
CA MET A 35 -0.71 -12.05 -2.26
C MET A 35 -0.39 -13.25 -3.14
N TYR A 36 0.66 -13.98 -2.77
CA TYR A 36 0.92 -15.33 -3.23
C TYR A 36 0.36 -16.32 -2.20
N PRO A 37 -0.83 -16.92 -2.45
CA PRO A 37 -1.54 -17.71 -1.44
C PRO A 37 -0.75 -18.89 -0.86
N PRO A 38 0.00 -19.69 -1.66
CA PRO A 38 0.71 -20.85 -1.13
C PRO A 38 1.74 -20.51 -0.03
N ALA A 39 2.29 -19.30 -0.05
CA ALA A 39 3.27 -18.86 0.95
C ALA A 39 2.71 -17.81 1.93
N HIS A 40 1.41 -17.49 1.84
CA HIS A 40 0.76 -16.43 2.62
C HIS A 40 1.54 -15.10 2.61
N ARG A 41 2.16 -14.77 1.47
CA ARG A 41 3.07 -13.63 1.35
C ARG A 41 2.44 -12.54 0.50
N VAL A 42 2.33 -11.33 1.06
CA VAL A 42 2.00 -10.14 0.27
C VAL A 42 3.18 -9.87 -0.68
N LEU A 43 2.88 -9.52 -1.93
CA LEU A 43 3.86 -9.16 -2.96
C LEU A 43 3.83 -7.66 -3.28
N GLY A 44 2.70 -7.01 -3.00
CA GLY A 44 2.43 -5.64 -3.37
C GLY A 44 0.97 -5.28 -3.14
N PHE A 45 0.52 -4.20 -3.76
CA PHE A 45 -0.86 -3.75 -3.71
C PHE A 45 -1.31 -3.17 -5.04
N ILE A 46 -2.62 -3.16 -5.25
CA ILE A 46 -3.26 -2.42 -6.33
C ILE A 46 -3.86 -1.17 -5.71
N CYS A 47 -3.61 -0.01 -6.33
CA CYS A 47 -4.33 1.21 -6.02
C CYS A 47 -5.30 1.56 -7.16
N LYS A 48 -6.39 2.23 -6.80
CA LYS A 48 -7.36 2.79 -7.73
C LYS A 48 -7.36 4.31 -7.65
N SER A 49 -7.50 4.97 -8.80
CA SER A 49 -7.66 6.43 -8.90
C SER A 49 -8.58 6.82 -10.06
N GLY A 50 -8.88 8.11 -10.17
CA GLY A 50 -9.82 8.66 -11.15
C GLY A 50 -11.29 8.48 -10.76
N PHE A 51 -12.18 9.03 -11.59
CA PHE A 51 -13.63 8.95 -11.37
C PHE A 51 -14.09 7.49 -11.42
N LEU A 52 -14.73 7.03 -10.35
CA LEU A 52 -15.19 5.64 -10.15
C LEU A 52 -14.08 4.57 -10.14
N GLY A 53 -12.80 4.94 -9.99
CA GLY A 53 -11.69 3.97 -9.91
C GLY A 53 -11.36 3.31 -11.25
N ASN A 54 -11.57 4.01 -12.36
CA ASN A 54 -11.30 3.52 -13.71
C ASN A 54 -9.80 3.35 -14.04
N LYS A 55 -8.90 3.88 -13.20
CA LYS A 55 -7.45 3.66 -13.32
C LYS A 55 -6.97 2.79 -12.18
N LYS A 56 -6.19 1.76 -12.51
CA LYS A 56 -5.55 0.87 -11.55
C LYS A 56 -4.04 0.86 -11.75
N PHE A 57 -3.31 0.89 -10.65
CA PHE A 57 -1.84 0.83 -10.64
C PHE A 57 -1.41 -0.29 -9.71
N ALA A 58 -0.37 -1.02 -10.10
CA ALA A 58 0.22 -2.08 -9.29
C ALA A 58 1.58 -1.62 -8.76
N PHE A 59 1.79 -1.80 -7.46
CA PHE A 59 3.05 -1.49 -6.80
C PHE A 59 3.58 -2.74 -6.11
N LYS A 60 4.87 -2.99 -6.26
CA LYS A 60 5.59 -4.03 -5.54
C LYS A 60 5.91 -3.56 -4.12
N LEU A 61 6.05 -4.50 -3.19
CA LEU A 61 6.39 -4.20 -1.79
C LEU A 61 7.72 -3.45 -1.64
N ASP A 62 8.71 -3.71 -2.49
CA ASP A 62 10.02 -3.05 -2.47
C ASP A 62 9.95 -1.56 -2.86
N GLN A 63 8.83 -1.11 -3.44
CA GLN A 63 8.56 0.30 -3.72
C GLN A 63 7.93 1.04 -2.52
N ILE A 64 7.51 0.31 -1.48
CA ILE A 64 6.91 0.90 -0.28
C ILE A 64 8.02 1.33 0.67
N THR A 65 8.17 2.64 0.85
CA THR A 65 9.16 3.18 1.79
C THR A 65 8.65 3.22 3.23
N ALA A 66 7.35 3.45 3.43
CA ALA A 66 6.74 3.57 4.74
C ALA A 66 5.23 3.33 4.68
N VAL A 67 4.64 3.03 5.84
CA VAL A 67 3.20 2.82 6.04
C VAL A 67 2.79 3.54 7.34
N GLY A 68 1.63 4.21 7.35
CA GLY A 68 1.08 4.85 8.55
C GLY A 68 1.84 6.11 8.99
N GLN A 69 1.90 6.35 10.31
CA GLN A 69 2.54 7.54 10.89
C GLN A 69 4.04 7.66 10.60
N ALA A 70 4.71 6.56 10.23
CA ALA A 70 6.10 6.59 9.79
C ALA A 70 6.29 7.09 8.35
N ALA A 71 5.21 7.39 7.62
CA ALA A 71 5.25 7.85 6.24
C ALA A 71 5.42 9.38 6.07
N PHE A 72 5.37 10.14 7.17
CA PHE A 72 5.56 11.59 7.21
C PHE A 72 6.71 11.98 8.14
#